data_AF-A0A352F8S2-F1
#
_entry.id   AF-A0A352F8S2-F1
#
_cell.length_a   1.000
_cell.length_b   1.000
_cell.length_c   1.000
_cell.angle_alpha   90.00
_cell.angle_beta   90.00
_cell.angle_gamma   90.00
#
_symmetry.space_group_name_H-M   'P 1'
#
loop_
_entity.id
_entity.type
_entity.pdbx_description
1 polymer ?
#
loop_
_entity_poly.entity_id
_entity_poly.type
_entity_poly.pdbx_seq_one_letter_code
_entity_poly.pdbx_strand_id
1 'polypeptide(L)'
;VAALETSLTGILLEGMEKRFTRHRVIGDFFRKGLRDMGLSQIPASDDLAANTLSAPYYPEGINGADFLKKVNEAGIILAGGLLPDIKSRYFRIGHMGSVNRADAVATIDAIAQTLGQ
;
A
#
# COMPACT_ATOMS: atom_id res chain seq x y z
N VAL A 1 -26.14 -14.15 6.22
CA VAL A 1 -24.74 -14.60 6.07
C VAL A 1 -24.54 -15.01 4.62
N ALA A 2 -24.00 -14.12 3.78
CA ALA A 2 -23.81 -14.38 2.32
C ALA A 2 -22.51 -13.76 1.78
N ALA A 3 -21.96 -12.74 2.45
CA ALA A 3 -20.77 -12.02 1.98
C ALA A 3 -19.51 -12.90 1.83
N LEU A 4 -19.30 -13.87 2.74
CA LEU A 4 -18.16 -14.79 2.65
C LEU A 4 -18.29 -15.71 1.41
N GLU A 5 -19.47 -16.26 1.17
CA GLU A 5 -19.76 -17.12 0.02
C GLU A 5 -19.58 -16.37 -1.30
N THR A 6 -20.13 -15.16 -1.41
CA THR A 6 -19.93 -14.29 -2.58
C THR A 6 -18.45 -13.98 -2.82
N SER A 7 -17.71 -13.64 -1.76
CA SER A 7 -16.27 -13.33 -1.86
C SER A 7 -15.46 -14.55 -2.30
N LEU A 8 -15.70 -15.72 -1.71
CA LEU A 8 -15.04 -16.96 -2.10
C LEU A 8 -15.36 -17.34 -3.55
N THR A 9 -16.61 -17.17 -3.97
CA THR A 9 -17.03 -17.38 -5.36
C THR A 9 -16.23 -16.49 -6.31
N GLY A 10 -16.11 -15.19 -6.01
CA GLY A 10 -15.31 -14.26 -6.81
C GLY A 10 -13.81 -14.63 -6.86
N ILE A 11 -13.24 -15.05 -5.73
CA ILE A 11 -11.84 -15.52 -5.64
C ILE A 11 -11.61 -16.75 -6.53
N LEU A 12 -12.52 -17.73 -6.45
CA LEU A 12 -12.40 -18.98 -7.22
C LEU A 12 -12.64 -18.76 -8.71
N LEU A 13 -13.54 -17.84 -9.09
CA LEU A 13 -13.76 -17.44 -10.49
C LEU A 13 -12.57 -16.72 -11.11
N GLU A 14 -11.88 -15.85 -10.35
CA GLU A 14 -10.60 -15.25 -10.77
C GLU A 14 -9.52 -16.33 -10.98
N GLY A 15 -9.49 -17.33 -10.09
CA GLY A 15 -8.49 -18.39 -10.04
C GLY A 15 -7.27 -17.99 -9.20
N MET A 16 -6.80 -18.93 -8.36
CA MET A 16 -5.79 -18.65 -7.33
C MET A 16 -4.47 -18.14 -7.91
N GLU A 17 -3.94 -18.75 -8.97
CA GLU A 17 -2.67 -18.33 -9.59
C GLU A 17 -2.73 -16.92 -10.18
N LYS A 18 -3.86 -16.59 -10.85
CA LYS A 18 -4.09 -15.25 -11.38
C LYS A 18 -4.17 -14.23 -10.24
N ARG A 19 -4.87 -14.59 -9.16
CA ARG A 19 -4.98 -13.75 -7.97
C ARG A 19 -3.62 -13.49 -7.33
N PHE A 20 -2.81 -14.52 -7.10
CA PHE A 20 -1.45 -14.37 -6.54
C PHE A 20 -0.57 -13.50 -7.44
N THR A 21 -0.63 -13.73 -8.76
CA THR A 21 0.10 -12.94 -9.75
C THR A 21 -0.30 -11.47 -9.68
N ARG A 22 -1.61 -11.16 -9.61
CA ARG A 22 -2.10 -9.79 -9.51
C ARG A 22 -1.58 -9.08 -8.26
N HIS A 23 -1.65 -9.73 -7.10
CA HIS A 23 -1.14 -9.15 -5.85
C HIS A 23 0.38 -8.93 -5.92
N ARG A 24 1.14 -9.87 -6.49
CA ARG A 24 2.59 -9.69 -6.71
C ARG A 24 2.88 -8.47 -7.59
N VAL A 25 2.22 -8.36 -8.74
CA VAL A 25 2.40 -7.23 -9.67
C VAL A 25 2.07 -5.89 -9.02
N ILE A 26 0.98 -5.82 -8.24
CA ILE A 26 0.60 -4.60 -7.52
C ILE A 26 1.61 -4.28 -6.40
N GLY A 27 2.03 -5.29 -5.63
CA GLY A 27 3.06 -5.13 -4.61
C GLY A 27 4.38 -4.62 -5.19
N ASP A 28 4.82 -5.18 -6.32
CA ASP A 28 6.00 -4.73 -7.06
C ASP A 28 5.84 -3.28 -7.55
N PHE A 29 4.67 -2.92 -8.08
CA PHE A 29 4.37 -1.57 -8.53
C PHE A 29 4.52 -0.55 -7.38
N PHE A 30 3.91 -0.83 -6.22
CA PHE A 30 4.06 0.03 -5.04
C PHE A 30 5.50 0.12 -4.57
N ARG A 31 6.20 -1.01 -4.44
CA ARG A 31 7.60 -1.03 -4.01
C ARG A 31 8.49 -0.21 -4.94
N LYS A 32 8.30 -0.36 -6.26
CA LYS A 32 9.04 0.43 -7.25
C LYS A 32 8.71 1.91 -7.15
N GLY A 33 7.43 2.28 -7.15
CA GLY A 33 7.01 3.69 -7.08
C GLY A 33 7.53 4.39 -5.82
N LEU A 34 7.45 3.73 -4.66
CA LEU A 34 7.98 4.26 -3.40
C LEU A 34 9.51 4.45 -3.45
N ARG A 35 10.23 3.49 -4.05
CA ARG A 35 11.69 3.61 -4.23
C ARG A 35 12.06 4.75 -5.17
N ASP A 36 11.33 4.91 -6.28
CA ASP A 36 11.56 6.00 -7.23
C ASP A 36 11.34 7.38 -6.57
N MET A 37 10.46 7.45 -5.57
CA MET A 37 10.25 8.64 -4.72
C MET A 37 11.33 8.83 -3.62
N GLY A 38 12.29 7.91 -3.51
CA GLY A 38 13.34 7.95 -2.49
C GLY A 38 12.91 7.42 -1.11
N LEU A 39 11.77 6.74 -1.00
CA LEU A 39 11.26 6.24 0.27
C LEU A 39 11.88 4.88 0.62
N SER A 40 12.50 4.81 1.79
CA SER A 40 12.92 3.54 2.40
C SER A 40 11.71 2.81 3.01
N GLN A 41 11.82 1.48 3.16
CA GLN A 41 10.75 0.63 3.68
C GLN A 41 11.21 -0.20 4.87
N ILE A 42 10.24 -0.70 5.65
CA ILE A 42 10.49 -1.58 6.80
C ILE A 42 11.15 -2.91 6.42
N PRO A 43 10.71 -3.66 5.39
CA PRO A 43 11.36 -4.89 5.00
C PRO A 43 12.82 -4.64 4.60
N ALA A 44 13.74 -5.48 5.07
CA ALA A 44 15.17 -5.32 4.80
C ALA A 44 15.54 -5.58 3.33
N SER A 45 14.70 -6.31 2.60
CA SER A 45 14.91 -6.68 1.20
C SER A 45 13.58 -7.02 0.51
N ASP A 46 13.57 -7.03 -0.82
CA ASP A 46 12.37 -7.28 -1.62
C ASP A 46 11.83 -8.72 -1.48
N ASP A 47 12.69 -9.71 -1.20
CA ASP A 47 12.30 -11.10 -0.95
C ASP A 47 11.59 -11.30 0.40
N LEU A 48 11.80 -10.40 1.35
CA LEU A 48 11.08 -10.36 2.64
C LEU A 48 9.81 -9.50 2.58
N ALA A 49 9.57 -8.79 1.48
CA ALA A 49 8.47 -7.86 1.36
C ALA A 49 7.14 -8.57 1.05
N ALA A 50 6.06 -8.12 1.71
CA ALA A 50 4.73 -8.66 1.45
C ALA A 50 4.18 -8.15 0.11
N ASN A 51 3.44 -9.02 -0.60
CA ASN A 51 2.70 -8.66 -1.83
C ASN A 51 1.31 -8.06 -1.55
N THR A 52 0.96 -7.89 -0.28
CA THR A 52 -0.37 -7.45 0.18
C THR A 52 -0.34 -6.17 1.00
N LEU A 53 0.85 -5.74 1.43
CA LEU A 53 1.05 -4.51 2.18
C LEU A 53 2.46 -3.96 1.97
N SER A 54 2.56 -2.64 1.76
CA SER A 54 3.83 -1.90 1.75
C SER A 54 3.93 -1.00 2.99
N ALA A 55 5.13 -0.84 3.53
CA ALA A 55 5.38 -0.10 4.76
C ALA A 55 6.58 0.87 4.63
N PRO A 56 6.41 1.98 3.90
CA PRO A 56 7.44 3.02 3.76
C PRO A 56 7.58 3.88 5.03
N TYR A 57 8.81 4.32 5.30
CA TYR A 57 9.07 5.37 6.28
C TYR A 57 8.63 6.74 5.73
N TYR A 58 8.22 7.64 6.63
CA TYR A 58 8.06 9.04 6.26
C TYR A 58 9.43 9.64 5.94
N PRO A 59 9.54 10.56 4.95
CA PRO A 59 10.73 11.39 4.79
C PRO A 59 11.03 12.21 6.03
N GLU A 60 12.27 12.66 6.15
CA GLU A 60 12.67 13.56 7.23
C GLU A 60 11.84 14.86 7.20
N GLY A 61 11.43 15.33 8.38
CA GLY A 61 10.61 16.55 8.52
C GLY A 61 9.12 16.39 8.20
N ILE A 62 8.67 15.22 7.71
CA ILE A 62 7.25 14.98 7.45
C ILE A 62 6.54 14.55 8.74
N ASN A 63 5.51 15.31 9.12
CA ASN A 63 4.57 14.90 10.17
C ASN A 63 3.61 13.84 9.62
N GLY A 64 3.64 12.63 10.19
CA GLY A 64 2.81 11.52 9.72
C GLY A 64 1.30 11.74 9.83
N ALA A 65 0.82 12.45 10.85
CA ALA A 65 -0.61 12.73 11.00
C ALA A 65 -1.12 13.69 9.92
N ASP A 66 -0.36 14.75 9.64
CA ASP A 66 -0.68 15.71 8.60
C ASP A 66 -0.58 15.08 7.20
N PHE A 67 0.42 14.24 6.97
CA PHE A 67 0.55 13.45 5.74
C PHE A 67 -0.68 12.57 5.49
N LEU A 68 -1.06 11.75 6.49
CA LEU A 68 -2.22 10.86 6.36
C LEU A 68 -3.52 11.65 6.12
N LYS A 69 -3.67 12.80 6.78
CA LYS A 69 -4.80 13.69 6.56
C LYS A 69 -4.85 14.21 5.13
N LYS A 70 -3.74 14.72 4.58
CA LYS A 70 -3.68 15.23 3.20
C LYS A 70 -3.97 14.16 2.15
N VAL A 71 -3.42 12.96 2.33
CA VAL A 71 -3.72 11.83 1.42
C VAL A 71 -5.19 11.43 1.51
N ASN A 72 -5.79 11.48 2.70
CA ASN A 72 -7.22 11.24 2.91
C ASN A 72 -8.10 12.28 2.21
N GLU A 73 -7.72 13.56 2.24
CA GLU A 73 -8.40 14.65 1.52
C GLU A 73 -8.38 14.43 -0.01
N ALA A 74 -7.37 13.72 -0.53
CA ALA A 74 -7.30 13.27 -1.93
C ALA A 74 -8.13 11.98 -2.21
N GLY A 75 -8.90 11.49 -1.23
CA GLY A 75 -9.76 10.31 -1.36
C GLY A 75 -9.05 8.98 -1.13
N ILE A 76 -7.78 8.97 -0.70
CA ILE A 76 -7.00 7.76 -0.47
C ILE A 76 -6.80 7.52 1.02
N ILE A 77 -7.15 6.32 1.49
CA ILE A 77 -7.00 5.95 2.91
C ILE A 77 -5.73 5.13 3.11
N LEU A 78 -4.78 5.70 3.85
CA LEU A 78 -3.59 5.02 4.33
C LEU A 78 -3.66 4.83 5.84
N ALA A 79 -2.92 3.86 6.38
CA ALA A 79 -2.89 3.59 7.81
C ALA A 79 -1.54 3.98 8.43
N GLY A 80 -1.54 4.47 9.66
CA GLY A 80 -0.30 4.67 10.42
C GLY A 80 0.40 3.38 10.82
N GLY A 81 1.62 3.51 11.35
CA GLY A 81 2.38 2.41 11.90
C GLY A 81 1.72 1.70 13.09
N LEU A 82 2.14 0.47 13.33
CA LEU A 82 1.68 -0.39 14.43
C LEU A 82 2.82 -0.90 15.32
N LEU A 83 4.05 -0.96 14.81
CA LEU A 83 5.21 -1.40 15.58
C LEU A 83 5.49 -0.39 16.71
N PRO A 84 5.47 -0.79 17.99
CA PRO A 84 5.52 0.14 19.12
C PRO A 84 6.69 1.14 19.06
N ASP A 85 7.89 0.67 18.77
CA ASP A 85 9.13 1.47 18.83
C ASP A 85 9.26 2.50 17.71
N ILE A 86 8.54 2.30 16.60
CA ILE A 86 8.65 3.13 15.39
C ILE A 86 7.28 3.55 14.85
N LYS A 87 6.24 3.50 15.69
CA LYS A 87 4.82 3.70 15.27
C LYS A 87 4.58 4.98 14.48
N SER A 88 5.26 6.08 14.84
CA SER A 88 5.13 7.39 14.21
C SER A 88 6.04 7.59 12.99
N ARG A 89 6.95 6.64 12.70
CA ARG A 89 8.00 6.80 11.68
C ARG A 89 7.62 6.27 10.31
N TYR A 90 6.53 5.52 10.19
CA TYR A 90 6.13 4.87 8.95
C TYR A 90 4.61 4.83 8.79
N PHE A 91 4.17 4.55 7.57
CA PHE A 91 2.77 4.30 7.23
C PHE A 91 2.63 2.99 6.48
N ARG A 92 1.39 2.56 6.26
CA ARG A 92 1.03 1.29 5.64
C ARG A 92 0.06 1.52 4.51
N ILE A 93 0.38 0.90 3.37
CA ILE A 93 -0.43 0.89 2.16
C ILE A 93 -0.93 -0.54 1.99
N GLY A 94 -2.22 -0.76 2.24
CA GLY A 94 -2.86 -2.05 2.03
C GLY A 94 -3.27 -2.22 0.57
N HIS A 95 -2.82 -3.30 -0.07
CA HIS A 95 -3.15 -3.60 -1.47
C HIS A 95 -3.66 -5.04 -1.65
N MET A 96 -4.52 -5.44 -0.71
CA MET A 96 -5.20 -6.74 -0.69
C MET A 96 -6.54 -6.70 -1.42
N GLY A 97 -7.07 -7.89 -1.70
CA GLY A 97 -8.48 -8.06 -2.06
C GLY A 97 -8.73 -7.69 -3.52
N SER A 98 -9.61 -6.72 -3.74
CA SER A 98 -10.06 -6.27 -5.06
C SER A 98 -9.26 -5.09 -5.62
N VAL A 99 -8.18 -4.66 -4.95
CA VAL A 99 -7.31 -3.57 -5.43
C VAL A 99 -6.79 -3.89 -6.83
N ASN A 100 -6.89 -2.90 -7.71
CA ASN A 100 -6.49 -2.97 -9.11
C ASN A 100 -5.40 -1.93 -9.44
N ARG A 101 -4.98 -1.88 -10.71
CA ARG A 101 -3.91 -0.98 -11.17
C ARG A 101 -4.28 0.50 -11.05
N ALA A 102 -5.53 0.87 -11.34
CA ALA A 102 -5.96 2.26 -11.23
C ALA A 102 -5.91 2.74 -9.78
N ASP A 103 -6.35 1.90 -8.84
CA ASP A 103 -6.23 2.18 -7.40
C ASP A 103 -4.76 2.40 -6.99
N ALA A 104 -3.86 1.55 -7.51
CA ALA A 104 -2.44 1.63 -7.23
C ALA A 104 -1.79 2.91 -7.77
N VAL A 105 -2.12 3.30 -9.02
CA VAL A 105 -1.65 4.55 -9.63
C VAL A 105 -2.16 5.75 -8.84
N ALA A 106 -3.47 5.82 -8.57
CA ALA A 106 -4.07 6.92 -7.82
C ALA A 106 -3.46 7.07 -6.41
N THR A 107 -3.14 5.95 -5.76
CA THR A 107 -2.49 5.95 -4.45
C THR A 107 -1.06 6.50 -4.53
N ILE A 108 -0.27 6.06 -5.51
CA ILE A 108 1.10 6.58 -5.73
C ILE A 108 1.08 8.07 -6.06
N ASP A 109 0.17 8.51 -6.93
CA ASP A 109 0.03 9.91 -7.32
C ASP A 109 -0.35 10.79 -6.12
N ALA A 110 -1.27 10.33 -5.26
CA ALA A 110 -1.66 11.05 -4.05
C ALA A 110 -0.49 11.17 -3.05
N ILE A 111 0.34 10.13 -2.94
CA ILE A 111 1.56 10.17 -2.11
C ILE A 111 2.56 11.18 -2.69
N ALA A 112 2.85 11.11 -3.99
CA ALA A 112 3.79 12.00 -4.66
C ALA A 112 3.37 13.47 -4.49
N GLN A 113 2.11 13.81 -4.80
CA GLN A 113 1.58 15.16 -4.63
C GLN A 113 1.68 15.67 -3.19
N THR A 114 1.39 14.80 -2.21
CA THR A 114 1.49 15.16 -0.78
C THR A 114 2.93 15.44 -0.36
N LEU A 115 3.90 14.74 -0.97
CA LEU A 115 5.34 14.96 -0.76
C LEU A 115 5.91 16.10 -1.62
N GLY A 116 5.13 16.68 -2.52
CA GLY A 116 5.57 17.74 -3.44
C GLY A 116 6.45 17.24 -4.59
N GLN A 117 6.24 15.99 -5.04
CA GLN A 117 6.92 15.37 -6.18
C GLN A 117 6.01 15.28 -7.41
#